data_AF-A0A7G1PCN3-F1
#
_entry.id   AF-A0A7G1PCN3-F1
#
_cell.length_a   1.000
_cell.length_b   1.000
_cell.length_c   1.000
_cell.angle_alpha   90.00
_cell.angle_beta   90.00
_cell.angle_gamma   90.00
#
_symmetry.space_group_name_H-M   'P 1'
#
loop_
_entity.id
_entity.type
_entity.pdbx_description
1 polymer ?
#
loop_
_entity_poly.entity_id
_entity_poly.type
_entity_poly.pdbx_seq_one_letter_code
_entity_poly.pdbx_strand_id
1 'polypeptide(L)'
;MTVQALYHYFPSRDDLVTALIAKAYDDLTDAVQAAVDAAADDSALPRLVVAAEGYRRWAITHPGRFQLLYGTPLRYYAAPADGPTTQAMRRMSAIFEREVFDGYTAEQLAEADTPTLWPSLQAHLEQLPPDGLGNLPPPATALFLSAWGHMLGLVVLEVFGHTSFLGDHQAEIFRMAMRNLLKDSHSRIPVAGPGMAATETHTREQAPSAGQ
;
A
#
# COMPACT_ATOMS: atom_id res chain seq x y z
N MET A 1 13.07 -9.37 35.85
CA MET A 1 11.83 -10.13 35.51
C MET A 1 12.22 -11.57 35.26
N THR A 2 11.55 -12.54 35.88
CA THR A 2 11.81 -13.97 35.62
C THR A 2 10.98 -14.44 34.43
N VAL A 3 11.42 -15.49 33.74
CA VAL A 3 10.64 -16.12 32.64
C VAL A 3 9.23 -16.49 33.09
N GLN A 4 9.09 -16.91 34.35
CA GLN A 4 7.80 -17.25 34.96
C GLN A 4 6.85 -16.06 35.08
N ALA A 5 7.36 -14.84 35.37
CA ALA A 5 6.53 -13.65 35.43
C ALA A 5 5.96 -13.25 34.06
N LEU A 6 6.65 -13.62 32.98
CA LEU A 6 6.24 -13.28 31.62
C LEU A 6 5.01 -14.07 31.17
N TYR A 7 4.91 -15.35 31.58
CA TYR A 7 3.75 -16.20 31.32
C TYR A 7 2.50 -15.84 32.15
N HIS A 8 2.61 -14.93 33.11
CA HIS A 8 1.45 -14.35 33.77
C HIS A 8 0.70 -13.38 32.83
N TYR A 9 1.42 -12.74 31.91
CA TYR A 9 0.86 -11.77 30.95
C TYR A 9 0.52 -12.42 29.61
N PHE A 10 1.28 -13.43 29.20
CA PHE A 10 1.09 -14.11 27.91
C PHE A 10 0.94 -15.62 28.13
N PRO A 11 -0.21 -16.22 27.77
CA PRO A 11 -0.47 -17.64 28.01
C PRO A 11 0.55 -18.57 27.34
N SER A 12 1.12 -18.16 26.22
CA SER A 12 2.13 -18.91 25.48
C SER A 12 3.20 -18.01 24.85
N ARG A 13 4.24 -18.64 24.30
CA ARG A 13 5.23 -17.96 23.46
C ARG A 13 4.55 -17.32 22.24
N ASP A 14 3.60 -18.00 21.62
CA ASP A 14 2.98 -17.53 20.39
C ASP A 14 2.05 -16.34 20.66
N ASP A 15 1.44 -16.27 21.84
CA ASP A 15 0.70 -15.09 22.30
C ASP A 15 1.63 -13.89 22.49
N LEU A 16 2.79 -14.10 23.12
CA LEU A 16 3.81 -13.07 23.25
C LEU A 16 4.29 -12.58 21.87
N VAL A 17 4.63 -13.51 20.97
CA VAL A 17 5.11 -13.17 19.62
C VAL A 17 4.04 -12.43 18.83
N THR A 18 2.78 -12.87 18.90
CA THR A 18 1.65 -12.18 18.28
C THR A 18 1.51 -10.75 18.81
N ALA A 19 1.61 -10.54 20.12
CA ALA A 19 1.57 -9.22 20.71
C ALA A 19 2.75 -8.34 20.28
N LEU A 20 3.96 -8.90 20.17
CA LEU A 20 5.14 -8.17 19.70
C LEU A 20 5.04 -7.76 18.23
N ILE A 21 4.55 -8.64 17.36
CA ILE A 21 4.39 -8.33 15.94
C ILE A 21 3.27 -7.30 15.74
N ALA A 22 2.12 -7.47 16.40
CA ALA A 22 1.03 -6.50 16.35
C ALA A 22 1.50 -5.12 16.83
N LYS A 23 2.21 -5.06 17.96
CA LYS A 23 2.81 -3.82 18.46
C LYS A 23 3.81 -3.20 17.48
N ALA A 24 4.65 -4.01 16.84
CA ALA A 24 5.61 -3.50 15.86
C ALA A 24 4.92 -2.89 14.63
N TYR A 25 3.81 -3.49 14.16
CA TYR A 25 2.98 -2.89 13.12
C TYR A 25 2.29 -1.60 13.57
N ASP A 26 1.76 -1.56 14.80
CA ASP A 26 1.14 -0.35 15.34
C ASP A 26 2.17 0.79 15.46
N ASP A 27 3.35 0.52 16.03
CA ASP A 27 4.43 1.51 16.15
C ASP A 27 4.91 2.03 14.77
N LEU A 28 4.91 1.16 13.76
CA LEU A 28 5.22 1.53 12.38
C LEU A 28 4.11 2.39 11.77
N THR A 29 2.85 1.99 11.97
CA THR A 29 1.67 2.74 11.51
C THR A 29 1.67 4.15 12.08
N ASP A 30 1.90 4.29 13.38
CA ASP A 30 1.99 5.58 14.06
C ASP A 30 3.10 6.46 13.48
N ALA A 31 4.27 5.88 13.20
CA ALA A 31 5.40 6.62 12.62
C ALA A 31 5.12 7.11 11.18
N VAL A 32 4.45 6.28 10.37
CA VAL A 32 4.05 6.67 9.00
C VAL A 32 2.99 7.76 9.06
N GLN A 33 1.96 7.59 9.90
CA GLN A 33 0.88 8.56 10.03
C GLN A 33 1.39 9.89 10.56
N ALA A 34 2.26 9.89 11.57
CA ALA A 34 2.88 11.10 12.08
C ALA A 34 3.72 11.84 11.03
N ALA A 35 4.42 11.11 10.15
CA ALA A 35 5.16 11.73 9.04
C ALA A 35 4.22 12.41 8.04
N VAL A 36 3.12 11.76 7.70
CA VAL A 36 2.09 12.28 6.80
C VAL A 36 1.36 13.49 7.39
N ASP A 37 1.00 13.43 8.68
CA ASP A 37 0.31 14.52 9.39
C ASP A 37 1.20 15.75 9.55
N ALA A 38 2.49 15.55 9.86
CA ALA A 38 3.46 16.65 9.97
C ALA A 38 3.73 17.35 8.62
N ALA A 39 3.42 16.70 7.50
CA ALA A 39 3.55 17.24 6.16
C ALA A 39 2.27 17.89 5.62
N ALA A 40 1.17 17.88 6.40
CA ALA A 40 -0.08 18.49 5.99
C ALA A 40 0.12 20.00 5.72
N ASP A 41 -0.49 20.48 4.63
CA ASP A 41 -0.59 21.87 4.18
C ASP A 41 0.64 22.56 3.53
N ASP A 42 1.86 21.99 3.55
CA ASP A 42 3.05 22.74 3.03
C ASP A 42 4.21 21.89 2.49
N SER A 43 4.00 20.61 2.19
CA SER A 43 5.09 19.78 1.66
C SER A 43 5.17 19.82 0.13
N ALA A 44 6.33 20.18 -0.42
CA ALA A 44 6.64 20.07 -1.85
C ALA A 44 6.74 18.62 -2.36
N LEU A 45 6.58 17.63 -1.47
CA LEU A 45 6.66 16.20 -1.78
C LEU A 45 5.24 15.60 -1.88
N PRO A 46 5.01 14.65 -2.80
CA PRO A 46 3.78 13.88 -2.78
C PRO A 46 3.62 13.11 -1.46
N ARG A 47 2.38 13.00 -0.95
CA ARG A 47 2.10 12.38 0.36
C ARG A 47 2.57 10.93 0.45
N LEU A 48 2.49 10.15 -0.64
CA LEU A 48 3.09 8.80 -0.68
C LEU A 48 4.60 8.81 -0.39
N VAL A 49 5.34 9.77 -0.94
CA VAL A 49 6.79 9.87 -0.72
C VAL A 49 7.08 10.18 0.75
N VAL A 50 6.27 11.04 1.37
CA VAL A 50 6.35 11.34 2.80
C VAL A 50 6.06 10.09 3.65
N ALA A 51 5.00 9.34 3.33
CA ALA A 51 4.65 8.10 4.00
C ALA A 51 5.79 7.06 3.90
N ALA A 52 6.34 6.88 2.69
CA ALA A 52 7.46 5.97 2.44
C ALA A 52 8.73 6.39 3.21
N GLU A 53 9.00 7.70 3.32
CA GLU A 53 10.11 8.19 4.14
C GLU A 53 9.90 7.96 5.64
N GLY A 54 8.67 8.12 6.13
CA GLY A 54 8.30 7.77 7.50
C GLY A 54 8.54 6.29 7.79
N TYR A 55 8.11 5.42 6.85
CA TYR A 55 8.33 3.98 6.91
C TYR A 55 9.83 3.63 6.96
N ARG A 56 10.61 4.16 6.01
CA ARG A 56 12.07 3.96 5.96
C ARG A 56 12.73 4.43 7.26
N ARG A 57 12.40 5.63 7.73
CA ARG A 57 12.99 6.21 8.95
C ARG A 57 12.70 5.35 10.17
N TRP A 58 11.47 4.84 10.31
CA TRP A 58 11.14 3.91 11.38
C TRP A 58 11.96 2.62 11.29
N ALA A 59 12.06 2.05 10.09
CA ALA A 59 12.75 0.78 9.84
C ALA A 59 14.24 0.85 10.21
N ILE A 60 14.95 1.91 9.80
CA ILE A 60 16.38 2.08 10.11
C ILE A 60 16.63 2.46 11.58
N THR A 61 15.66 3.11 12.23
CA THR A 61 15.76 3.46 13.66
C THR A 61 15.46 2.25 14.57
N HIS A 62 14.62 1.32 14.11
CA HIS A 62 14.20 0.15 14.87
C HIS A 62 14.49 -1.17 14.14
N PRO A 63 15.76 -1.45 13.76
CA PRO A 63 16.10 -2.59 12.90
C PRO A 63 15.66 -3.94 13.48
N GLY A 64 15.72 -4.12 14.80
CA GLY A 64 15.24 -5.35 15.45
C GLY A 64 13.72 -5.57 15.34
N ARG A 65 12.91 -4.49 15.38
CA ARG A 65 11.46 -4.59 15.15
C ARG A 65 11.16 -4.81 13.69
N PHE A 66 11.88 -4.15 12.79
CA PHE A 66 11.76 -4.39 11.36
C PHE A 66 12.09 -5.84 10.98
N GLN A 67 13.16 -6.41 11.55
CA GLN A 67 13.53 -7.82 11.36
C GLN A 67 12.49 -8.80 11.91
N LEU A 68 11.77 -8.44 12.97
CA LEU A 68 10.64 -9.23 13.46
C LEU A 68 9.50 -9.29 12.44
N LEU A 69 9.27 -8.21 11.69
CA LEU A 69 8.21 -8.12 10.67
C LEU A 69 8.61 -8.76 9.33
N TYR A 70 9.83 -8.47 8.84
CA TYR A 70 10.26 -8.75 7.46
C TYR A 70 11.57 -9.54 7.37
N GLY A 71 12.11 -10.02 8.49
CA GLY A 71 13.31 -10.84 8.54
C GLY A 71 13.02 -12.33 8.36
N THR A 72 13.94 -13.17 8.87
CA THR A 72 13.80 -14.63 8.79
C THR A 72 12.51 -15.08 9.50
N PRO A 73 11.64 -15.89 8.84
CA PRO A 73 10.44 -16.41 9.46
C PRO A 73 10.71 -17.12 10.78
N LEU A 74 9.87 -16.84 11.78
CA LEU A 74 9.99 -17.44 13.10
C LEU A 74 9.63 -18.93 13.05
N ARG A 75 10.55 -19.78 13.52
CA ARG A 75 10.27 -21.23 13.62
C ARG A 75 9.06 -21.47 14.52
N TYR A 76 8.19 -22.36 14.06
CA TYR A 76 7.00 -22.84 14.76
C TYR A 76 5.94 -21.79 15.10
N TYR A 77 6.04 -20.58 14.55
CA TYR A 77 5.03 -19.53 14.71
C TYR A 77 4.26 -19.34 13.40
N ALA A 78 2.94 -19.26 13.50
CA ALA A 78 2.07 -18.84 12.40
C ALA A 78 1.12 -17.76 12.92
N ALA A 79 1.09 -16.61 12.24
CA ALA A 79 0.13 -15.56 12.56
C ALA A 79 -1.30 -16.06 12.27
N PRO A 80 -2.28 -15.86 13.18
CA PRO A 80 -3.66 -16.23 12.90
C PRO A 80 -4.22 -15.40 11.74
N ALA A 81 -4.94 -16.04 10.81
CA ALA A 81 -5.40 -15.42 9.54
C ALA A 81 -6.14 -14.08 9.74
N ASP A 82 -6.97 -13.98 10.79
CA ASP A 82 -7.71 -12.77 11.15
C ASP A 82 -7.35 -12.24 12.55
N GLY A 83 -6.16 -12.62 13.01
CA GLY A 83 -5.66 -12.25 14.34
C GLY A 83 -5.16 -10.80 14.44
N PRO A 84 -4.70 -10.41 15.64
CA PRO A 84 -4.17 -9.06 15.90
C PRO A 84 -3.07 -8.64 14.92
N THR A 85 -2.23 -9.59 14.52
CA THR A 85 -1.14 -9.39 13.56
C THR A 85 -1.63 -8.94 12.19
N THR A 86 -2.59 -9.67 11.62
CA THR A 86 -3.15 -9.35 10.31
C THR A 86 -3.91 -8.03 10.35
N GLN A 87 -4.67 -7.78 11.43
CA GLN A 87 -5.39 -6.52 11.61
C GLN A 87 -4.44 -5.32 11.68
N ALA A 88 -3.32 -5.43 12.41
CA ALA A 88 -2.32 -4.36 12.48
C ALA A 88 -1.63 -4.11 11.14
N MET A 89 -1.27 -5.18 10.41
CA MET A 89 -0.74 -5.07 9.05
C MET A 89 -1.73 -4.36 8.10
N ARG A 90 -3.03 -4.72 8.15
CA ARG A 90 -4.07 -4.10 7.30
C ARG A 90 -4.20 -2.60 7.56
N ARG A 91 -4.14 -2.16 8.82
CA ARG A 91 -4.15 -0.72 9.17
C ARG A 91 -2.97 0.03 8.56
N MET A 92 -1.77 -0.56 8.61
CA MET A 92 -0.58 0.01 7.97
C MET A 92 -0.74 0.10 6.46
N SER A 93 -1.19 -0.99 5.81
CA SER A 93 -1.39 -1.03 4.36
C SER A 93 -2.42 -0.01 3.87
N ALA A 94 -3.49 0.23 4.64
CA ALA A 94 -4.54 1.18 4.29
C ALA A 94 -4.04 2.62 4.15
N ILE A 95 -2.97 3.00 4.87
CA ILE A 95 -2.32 4.31 4.69
C ILE A 95 -1.74 4.39 3.28
N PHE A 96 -0.95 3.40 2.87
CA PHE A 96 -0.32 3.40 1.55
C PHE A 96 -1.35 3.29 0.42
N GLU A 97 -2.37 2.46 0.57
CA GLU A 97 -3.46 2.37 -0.40
C GLU A 97 -4.11 3.74 -0.64
N ARG A 98 -4.46 4.45 0.44
CA ARG A 98 -4.96 5.81 0.38
C ARG A 98 -3.97 6.76 -0.31
N GLU A 99 -2.72 6.83 0.15
CA GLU A 99 -1.77 7.82 -0.38
C GLU A 99 -1.35 7.54 -1.85
N VAL A 100 -1.46 6.29 -2.33
CA VAL A 100 -1.21 5.95 -3.74
C VAL A 100 -2.41 6.34 -4.61
N PHE A 101 -3.63 6.05 -4.18
CA PHE A 101 -4.83 6.11 -5.02
C PHE A 101 -5.80 7.25 -4.70
N ASP A 102 -5.49 8.12 -3.74
CA ASP A 102 -6.30 9.31 -3.44
C ASP A 102 -6.57 10.13 -4.71
N GLY A 103 -7.83 10.50 -4.92
CA GLY A 103 -8.28 11.22 -6.10
C GLY A 103 -8.65 10.38 -7.32
N TYR A 104 -8.52 9.04 -7.28
CA TYR A 104 -9.01 8.15 -8.35
C TYR A 104 -10.31 7.43 -7.97
N THR A 105 -11.21 7.26 -8.94
CA THR A 105 -12.42 6.45 -8.76
C THR A 105 -12.14 4.96 -8.97
N ALA A 106 -13.03 4.09 -8.45
CA ALA A 106 -12.93 2.65 -8.65
C ALA A 106 -12.92 2.26 -10.14
N GLU A 107 -13.66 2.99 -10.99
CA GLU A 107 -13.69 2.77 -12.44
C GLU A 107 -12.33 3.09 -13.08
N GLN A 108 -11.73 4.23 -12.71
CA GLN A 108 -10.39 4.59 -13.21
C GLN A 108 -9.34 3.55 -12.78
N LEU A 109 -9.42 3.08 -11.54
CA LEU A 109 -8.55 2.04 -11.01
C LEU A 109 -8.73 0.68 -11.71
N ALA A 110 -9.95 0.36 -12.14
CA ALA A 110 -10.24 -0.86 -12.89
C ALA A 110 -9.74 -0.79 -14.34
N GLU A 111 -9.59 0.42 -14.88
CA GLU A 111 -9.05 0.68 -16.22
C GLU A 111 -7.53 0.90 -16.23
N ALA A 112 -6.84 0.69 -15.11
CA ALA A 112 -5.41 0.93 -15.03
C ALA A 112 -4.63 0.03 -16.02
N ASP A 113 -3.73 0.65 -16.78
CA ASP A 113 -2.88 -0.01 -17.77
C ASP A 113 -1.86 -0.91 -17.06
N THR A 114 -2.19 -2.20 -17.03
CA THR A 114 -1.38 -3.26 -16.43
C THR A 114 -1.17 -4.37 -17.44
N PRO A 115 -0.05 -5.11 -17.36
CA PRO A 115 0.09 -6.35 -18.10
C PRO A 115 -1.11 -7.25 -17.84
N THR A 116 -1.61 -7.91 -18.88
CA THR A 116 -2.77 -8.79 -18.78
C THR A 116 -2.56 -9.81 -17.66
N LEU A 117 -3.43 -9.73 -16.65
CA LEU A 117 -3.43 -10.66 -15.53
C LEU A 117 -3.86 -12.05 -16.02
N TRP A 118 -3.22 -13.09 -15.50
CA TRP A 118 -3.68 -14.45 -15.76
C TRP A 118 -5.07 -14.65 -15.15
N PRO A 119 -5.96 -15.42 -15.80
CA PRO A 119 -7.33 -15.61 -15.31
C PRO A 119 -7.41 -16.12 -13.87
N SER A 120 -6.49 -17.00 -13.46
CA SER A 120 -6.42 -17.52 -12.09
C SER A 120 -6.03 -16.44 -11.07
N LEU A 121 -5.12 -15.53 -11.44
CA LEU A 121 -4.74 -14.42 -10.58
C LEU A 121 -5.90 -13.42 -10.47
N GLN A 122 -6.54 -13.07 -11.59
CA GLN A 122 -7.68 -12.17 -11.59
C GLN A 122 -8.81 -12.68 -10.67
N ALA A 123 -9.21 -13.94 -10.83
CA ALA A 123 -10.25 -14.56 -9.99
C ALA A 123 -9.85 -14.59 -8.50
N HIS A 124 -8.56 -14.77 -8.19
CA HIS A 124 -8.07 -14.72 -6.82
C HIS A 124 -8.16 -13.31 -6.22
N LEU A 125 -7.78 -12.28 -6.98
CA LEU A 125 -7.84 -10.89 -6.53
C LEU A 125 -9.29 -10.42 -6.31
N GLU A 126 -10.23 -10.87 -7.14
CA GLU A 126 -11.67 -10.60 -7.00
C GLU A 126 -12.29 -11.25 -5.73
N GLN A 127 -11.63 -12.24 -5.15
CA GLN A 127 -12.09 -12.95 -3.94
C GLN A 127 -11.46 -12.43 -2.65
N LEU A 128 -10.57 -11.42 -2.72
CA LEU A 128 -9.95 -10.85 -1.53
C LEU A 128 -10.99 -10.16 -0.63
N PRO A 129 -10.84 -10.25 0.70
CA PRO A 129 -11.83 -9.68 1.60
C PRO A 129 -11.76 -8.13 1.59
N PRO A 130 -12.90 -7.44 1.75
CA PRO A 130 -12.97 -5.96 1.73
C PRO A 130 -12.17 -5.27 2.84
N ASP A 131 -11.91 -5.97 3.95
CA ASP A 131 -11.06 -5.47 5.04
C ASP A 131 -9.56 -5.54 4.71
N GLY A 132 -9.20 -5.93 3.49
CA GLY A 132 -7.86 -5.92 2.93
C GLY A 132 -7.87 -5.22 1.57
N LEU A 133 -7.17 -5.80 0.61
CA LEU A 133 -7.10 -5.25 -0.75
C LEU A 133 -8.35 -5.54 -1.59
N GLY A 134 -9.41 -6.12 -1.01
CA GLY A 134 -10.65 -6.45 -1.72
C GLY A 134 -11.48 -5.24 -2.17
N ASN A 135 -11.16 -4.03 -1.69
CA ASN A 135 -11.80 -2.80 -2.17
C ASN A 135 -11.18 -2.28 -3.48
N LEU A 136 -10.01 -2.78 -3.86
CA LEU A 136 -9.34 -2.41 -5.10
C LEU A 136 -9.72 -3.38 -6.22
N PRO A 137 -9.97 -2.87 -7.45
CA PRO A 137 -10.12 -3.74 -8.60
C PRO A 137 -8.80 -4.46 -8.91
N PRO A 138 -8.82 -5.65 -9.55
CA PRO A 138 -7.63 -6.48 -9.76
C PRO A 138 -6.41 -5.74 -10.37
N PRO A 139 -6.56 -4.86 -11.38
CA PRO A 139 -5.44 -4.08 -11.91
C PRO A 139 -4.78 -3.18 -10.87
N ALA A 140 -5.56 -2.45 -10.08
CA ALA A 140 -5.05 -1.60 -9.00
C ALA A 140 -4.39 -2.41 -7.88
N THR A 141 -4.95 -3.57 -7.53
CA THR A 141 -4.33 -4.48 -6.56
C THR A 141 -2.96 -4.97 -7.04
N ALA A 142 -2.82 -5.31 -8.33
CA ALA A 142 -1.55 -5.71 -8.91
C ALA A 142 -0.53 -4.57 -8.93
N LEU A 143 -0.95 -3.34 -9.28
CA LEU A 143 -0.11 -2.15 -9.21
C LEU A 143 0.37 -1.88 -7.78
N PHE A 144 -0.55 -1.95 -6.82
CA PHE A 144 -0.25 -1.71 -5.41
C PHE A 144 0.77 -2.73 -4.87
N LEU A 145 0.58 -4.02 -5.15
CA LEU A 145 1.49 -5.08 -4.72
C LEU A 145 2.89 -4.92 -5.34
N SER A 146 2.97 -4.50 -6.61
CA SER A 146 4.24 -4.19 -7.28
C SER A 146 4.95 -3.01 -6.61
N ALA A 147 4.22 -1.92 -6.37
CA ALA A 147 4.74 -0.72 -5.71
C ALA A 147 5.21 -1.01 -4.28
N TRP A 148 4.40 -1.74 -3.53
CA TRP A 148 4.74 -2.22 -2.18
C TRP A 148 6.03 -3.05 -2.19
N GLY A 149 6.15 -4.03 -3.10
CA GLY A 149 7.34 -4.86 -3.24
C GLY A 149 8.60 -4.06 -3.55
N HIS A 150 8.49 -3.06 -4.43
CA HIS A 150 9.62 -2.18 -4.77
C HIS A 150 10.08 -1.36 -3.56
N MET A 151 9.16 -0.68 -2.86
CA MET A 151 9.48 0.11 -1.68
C MET A 151 10.08 -0.75 -0.57
N LEU A 152 9.39 -1.85 -0.21
CA LEU A 152 9.85 -2.76 0.83
C LEU A 152 11.22 -3.34 0.50
N GLY A 153 11.46 -3.71 -0.77
CA GLY A 153 12.75 -4.22 -1.23
C GLY A 153 13.91 -3.26 -0.96
N LEU A 154 13.73 -1.96 -1.24
CA LEU A 154 14.75 -0.94 -0.96
C LEU A 154 15.03 -0.79 0.53
N VAL A 155 13.97 -0.79 1.35
CA VAL A 155 14.11 -0.68 2.82
C VAL A 155 14.79 -1.91 3.40
N VAL A 156 14.43 -3.11 2.94
CA VAL A 156 15.08 -4.37 3.31
C VAL A 156 16.56 -4.31 2.98
N LEU A 157 16.93 -3.97 1.73
CA LEU A 157 18.33 -3.87 1.33
C LEU A 157 19.13 -2.91 2.23
N GLU A 158 18.52 -1.81 2.64
CA GLU A 158 19.15 -0.86 3.55
C GLU A 158 19.28 -1.38 4.99
N VAL A 159 18.19 -1.86 5.59
CA VAL A 159 18.19 -2.34 6.98
C VAL A 159 19.14 -3.53 7.17
N PHE A 160 19.29 -4.39 6.15
CA PHE A 160 20.23 -5.51 6.18
C PHE A 160 21.65 -5.14 5.70
N GLY A 161 21.91 -3.86 5.41
CA GLY A 161 23.26 -3.34 5.15
C GLY A 161 23.78 -3.57 3.73
N HIS A 162 22.96 -4.07 2.80
CA HIS A 162 23.36 -4.30 1.41
C HIS A 162 23.62 -3.02 0.62
N THR A 163 23.15 -1.86 1.10
CA THR A 163 23.36 -0.54 0.48
C THR A 163 24.30 0.37 1.26
N SER A 164 25.03 -0.15 2.25
CA SER A 164 25.90 0.66 3.12
C SER A 164 26.98 1.43 2.36
N PHE A 165 27.37 0.98 1.17
CA PHE A 165 28.34 1.65 0.30
C PHE A 165 27.88 3.02 -0.22
N LEU A 166 26.57 3.31 -0.15
CA LEU A 166 26.00 4.61 -0.52
C LEU A 166 26.19 5.69 0.56
N GLY A 167 26.53 5.31 1.80
CA GLY A 167 26.67 6.25 2.92
C GLY A 167 25.45 7.15 3.10
N ASP A 168 25.67 8.45 3.25
CA ASP A 168 24.61 9.43 3.49
C ASP A 168 23.62 9.60 2.32
N HIS A 169 23.91 9.03 1.14
CA HIS A 169 23.07 9.13 -0.06
C HIS A 169 21.93 8.10 -0.12
N GLN A 170 21.83 7.16 0.83
CA GLN A 170 20.75 6.16 0.85
C GLN A 170 19.36 6.81 0.84
N ALA A 171 19.18 7.90 1.60
CA ALA A 171 17.92 8.62 1.68
C ALA A 171 17.54 9.30 0.35
N GLU A 172 18.53 9.83 -0.37
CA GLU A 172 18.32 10.49 -1.66
C GLU A 172 17.90 9.49 -2.75
N ILE A 173 18.58 8.35 -2.82
CA ILE A 173 18.25 7.26 -3.75
C ILE A 173 16.85 6.71 -3.47
N PHE A 174 16.51 6.50 -2.19
CA PHE A 174 15.17 6.04 -1.81
C PHE A 174 14.08 7.04 -2.23
N ARG A 175 14.27 8.34 -1.93
CA ARG A 175 13.33 9.40 -2.33
C ARG A 175 13.14 9.45 -3.86
N MET A 176 14.22 9.37 -4.62
CA MET A 176 14.18 9.33 -6.08
C MET A 176 13.36 8.14 -6.58
N ALA A 177 13.60 6.94 -6.01
CA ALA A 177 12.86 5.74 -6.37
C ALA A 177 11.36 5.88 -6.07
N MET A 178 10.98 6.45 -4.92
CA MET A 178 9.56 6.66 -4.56
C MET A 178 8.86 7.67 -5.48
N ARG A 179 9.55 8.73 -5.91
CA ARG A 179 9.00 9.67 -6.90
C ARG A 179 8.77 9.01 -8.25
N ASN A 180 9.72 8.18 -8.70
CA ASN A 180 9.61 7.46 -9.96
C ASN A 180 8.49 6.42 -9.91
N LEU A 181 8.39 5.69 -8.79
CA LEU A 181 7.36 4.69 -8.56
C LEU A 181 5.96 5.32 -8.58
N LEU A 182 5.77 6.45 -7.90
CA LEU A 182 4.50 7.17 -7.90
C LEU A 182 4.13 7.65 -9.30
N LYS A 183 5.09 8.25 -10.00
CA LYS A 183 4.90 8.74 -11.37
C LYS A 183 4.51 7.61 -12.32
N ASP A 184 5.18 6.46 -12.25
CA ASP A 184 4.86 5.27 -13.04
C ASP A 184 3.45 4.76 -12.71
N SER A 185 3.13 4.60 -11.42
CA SER A 185 1.82 4.13 -10.96
C SER A 185 0.68 5.03 -11.45
N HIS A 186 0.81 6.35 -11.29
CA HIS A 186 -0.19 7.33 -11.73
C HIS A 186 -0.30 7.44 -13.25
N SER A 187 0.81 7.25 -13.98
CA SER A 187 0.79 7.29 -15.45
C SER A 187 -0.01 6.15 -16.09
N ARG A 188 -0.24 5.07 -15.34
CA ARG A 188 -1.01 3.90 -15.77
C ARG A 188 -2.50 4.06 -15.49
N ILE A 189 -2.91 5.01 -14.67
CA ILE A 189 -4.32 5.19 -14.32
C ILE A 189 -4.90 6.29 -15.23
N PRO A 190 -5.96 6.00 -16.01
CA PRO A 190 -6.56 7.00 -16.87
C PRO A 190 -7.14 8.14 -16.03
N VAL A 191 -6.64 9.35 -16.26
CA VAL A 191 -7.29 10.57 -15.76
C VAL A 191 -8.49 10.83 -16.67
N ALA A 192 -9.68 11.01 -16.09
CA ALA A 192 -10.89 11.27 -16.86
C ALA A 192 -10.62 12.31 -17.95
N GLY A 193 -10.74 11.92 -19.22
CA GLY A 193 -10.82 12.88 -20.31
C GLY A 193 -12.05 13.76 -20.07
N PRO A 194 -12.04 15.06 -20.48
CA PRO A 194 -13.25 15.86 -20.43
C PRO A 194 -14.35 15.09 -21.15
N GLY A 195 -15.39 14.73 -20.39
CA GLY A 195 -16.45 13.86 -20.88
C GLY A 195 -16.96 14.35 -22.21
N MET A 196 -16.98 13.47 -23.21
CA MET A 196 -17.93 13.58 -24.30
C MET A 196 -19.31 13.61 -23.66
N ALA A 197 -19.84 14.83 -23.48
CA ALA A 197 -21.18 15.07 -23.00
C ALA A 197 -22.14 14.29 -23.90
N ALA A 198 -22.79 13.29 -23.31
CA ALA A 198 -23.97 12.69 -23.89
C ALA A 198 -25.04 13.77 -24.01
N THR A 199 -25.44 14.11 -25.23
CA THR A 199 -26.85 14.41 -25.52
C THR A 199 -27.13 14.07 -26.98
N GLU A 200 -27.57 12.83 -27.21
CA GLU A 200 -28.54 12.60 -28.27
C GLU A 200 -29.77 13.46 -27.96
N THR A 201 -30.14 14.35 -28.87
CA THR A 201 -31.55 14.73 -29.01
C THR A 201 -31.96 14.45 -30.44
N HIS A 202 -32.48 13.23 -30.58
CA HIS A 202 -33.38 12.79 -31.62
C HIS A 202 -34.46 13.85 -31.87
N THR A 203 -34.32 14.66 -32.93
CA THR A 203 -35.45 15.33 -33.56
C THR A 203 -35.71 14.64 -34.88
N ARG A 204 -36.62 13.66 -34.80
CA ARG A 204 -37.27 13.02 -35.93
C ARG A 204 -38.32 14.01 -36.45
N GLU A 205 -37.93 14.83 -37.43
CA GLU A 205 -38.90 15.67 -38.14
C GLU A 205 -39.62 14.81 -39.18
N GLN A 206 -40.88 14.52 -38.87
CA GLN A 206 -41.84 13.88 -39.75
C GLN A 206 -42.15 14.84 -40.91
N ALA A 207 -41.91 14.40 -42.14
CA ALA A 207 -42.54 14.99 -43.32
C ALA A 207 -44.02 14.57 -43.40
N PRO A 208 -44.94 15.50 -43.68
CA PRO A 208 -46.19 15.17 -44.34
C PRO A 208 -46.16 15.60 -45.81
N SER A 209 -46.64 14.66 -46.61
CA SER A 209 -47.02 14.78 -48.01
C SER A 209 -48.01 15.94 -48.28
N ALA A 210 -47.69 16.75 -49.29
CA ALA A 210 -48.61 17.47 -50.19
C ALA A 210 -47.74 17.83 -51.43
N GLY A 211 -48.01 17.43 -52.67
CA GLY A 211 -49.30 17.30 -53.31
C GLY A 211 -49.60 18.54 -54.15
N GLN A 212 -48.79 18.81 -55.20
CA GLN A 212 -49.19 19.33 -56.53
C GLN A 212 -47.96 19.48 -57.44
#